data_AF-A0A2E6YDV4-F1
#
_entry.id   AF-A0A2E6YDV4-F1
#
_cell.length_a   1.000
_cell.length_b   1.000
_cell.length_c   1.000
_cell.angle_alpha   90.00
_cell.angle_beta   90.00
_cell.angle_gamma   90.00
#
_symmetry.space_group_name_H-M   'P 1'
#
loop_
_entity.id
_entity.type
_entity.pdbx_description
1 polymer ?
#
loop_
_entity_poly.entity_id
_entity_poly.type
_entity_poly.pdbx_seq_one_letter_code
_entity_poly.pdbx_strand_id
1 'polypeptide(L)'
;MQRYVKNLTIYRLTKLIVFNMAIIFSFNLHAQQIANTDAEPDYWTNLYNATIRYTVMQEEDPFEVDLYFGRNGILTSNTEYQGKWWVKGKEGSQLFCYQITSDLREPAFLSECFPLILMNNPRIGARWLAQFDQGVMYDAIVVAGRGSE
;
A
#
# COMPACT_ATOMS: atom_id res chain seq x y z
N MET A 1 -31.29 -52.93 49.04
CA MET A 1 -30.29 -51.85 49.14
C MET A 1 -29.36 -51.96 47.92
N GLN A 2 -28.93 -50.83 47.33
CA GLN A 2 -28.04 -50.66 46.16
C GLN A 2 -28.69 -50.79 44.76
N ARG A 3 -29.11 -49.68 44.16
CA ARG A 3 -28.34 -48.73 43.29
C ARG A 3 -27.98 -49.33 41.91
N TYR A 4 -28.89 -49.22 40.95
CA TYR A 4 -28.57 -49.41 39.52
C TYR A 4 -29.46 -48.54 38.60
N VAL A 5 -29.53 -47.23 38.84
CA VAL A 5 -30.11 -46.29 37.86
C VAL A 5 -29.31 -44.99 37.85
N LYS A 6 -28.05 -45.05 37.43
CA LYS A 6 -27.27 -43.88 37.03
C LYS A 6 -26.22 -44.32 36.02
N ASN A 7 -26.62 -44.61 34.78
CA ASN A 7 -25.66 -44.72 33.68
C ASN A 7 -26.26 -44.50 32.27
N LEU A 8 -27.58 -44.36 32.13
CA LEU A 8 -28.18 -44.16 30.79
C LEU A 8 -28.18 -42.70 30.31
N THR A 9 -27.97 -41.72 31.19
CA THR A 9 -28.01 -40.29 30.84
C THR A 9 -26.66 -39.75 30.38
N ILE A 10 -25.55 -40.35 30.82
CA ILE A 10 -24.19 -39.84 30.54
C ILE A 10 -23.77 -40.15 29.10
N TYR A 11 -24.17 -41.31 28.56
CA TYR A 11 -23.75 -41.76 27.22
C TYR A 11 -24.33 -40.93 26.05
N ARG A 12 -25.45 -40.21 26.28
CA ARG A 12 -26.04 -39.33 25.27
C ARG A 12 -25.45 -37.92 25.26
N LEU A 13 -24.91 -37.43 26.39
CA LEU A 13 -24.24 -36.13 26.43
C LEU A 13 -22.82 -36.18 25.83
N THR A 14 -22.07 -37.26 26.02
CA THR A 14 -20.70 -37.38 25.49
C THR A 14 -20.64 -37.43 23.97
N LYS A 15 -21.66 -37.99 23.29
CA LYS A 15 -21.68 -38.00 21.81
C LYS A 15 -21.92 -36.62 21.19
N LEU A 16 -22.65 -35.72 21.86
CA LEU A 16 -22.97 -34.39 21.33
C LEU A 16 -21.76 -33.43 21.38
N ILE A 17 -20.90 -33.59 22.39
CA ILE A 17 -19.71 -32.77 22.59
C ILE A 17 -18.61 -33.13 21.58
N VAL A 18 -18.43 -34.43 21.29
CA VAL A 18 -17.43 -34.90 20.31
C VAL A 18 -17.80 -34.44 18.88
N PHE A 19 -19.09 -34.39 18.54
CA PHE A 19 -19.52 -33.95 17.20
C PHE A 19 -19.32 -32.44 16.98
N ASN A 20 -19.47 -31.61 18.02
CA ASN A 20 -19.22 -30.16 17.92
C ASN A 20 -17.73 -29.81 17.84
N MET A 21 -16.85 -30.56 18.51
CA MET A 21 -15.40 -30.35 18.41
C MET A 21 -14.84 -30.71 17.02
N ALA A 22 -15.40 -31.72 16.35
CA ALA A 22 -14.98 -32.09 14.99
C ALA A 22 -15.35 -31.01 13.94
N ILE A 23 -16.50 -30.33 14.12
CA ILE A 23 -16.95 -29.25 13.24
C ILE A 23 -16.12 -27.97 13.48
N ILE A 24 -15.73 -27.66 14.72
CA ILE A 24 -14.90 -26.48 15.02
C ILE A 24 -13.44 -26.68 14.56
N PHE A 25 -12.95 -27.93 14.52
CA PHE A 25 -11.60 -28.23 14.01
C PHE A 25 -11.48 -28.21 12.48
N SER A 26 -12.56 -28.41 11.72
CA SER A 26 -12.52 -28.33 10.26
C SER A 26 -12.52 -26.91 9.71
N PHE A 27 -12.87 -25.89 10.51
CA PHE A 27 -12.81 -24.49 10.09
C PHE A 27 -11.44 -23.81 10.30
N ASN A 28 -10.50 -24.44 11.01
CA ASN A 28 -9.20 -23.83 11.32
C ASN A 28 -8.01 -24.36 10.50
N LEU A 29 -8.25 -25.25 9.53
CA LEU A 29 -7.18 -25.82 8.69
C LEU A 29 -7.32 -25.54 7.19
N HIS A 30 -7.99 -24.46 6.82
CA HIS A 30 -7.75 -23.79 5.54
C HIS A 30 -6.96 -22.51 5.79
N ALA A 31 -5.84 -22.63 6.50
CA ALA A 31 -4.74 -21.70 6.27
C ALA A 31 -4.34 -21.94 4.83
N GLN A 32 -4.83 -21.09 3.92
CA GLN A 32 -4.41 -21.10 2.52
C GLN A 32 -2.89 -21.10 2.54
N GLN A 33 -2.31 -22.22 2.14
CA GLN A 33 -0.92 -22.28 1.76
C GLN A 33 -0.83 -21.35 0.55
N ILE A 34 -0.48 -20.09 0.80
CA ILE A 34 -0.13 -19.15 -0.24
C ILE A 34 1.12 -19.77 -0.86
N ALA A 35 0.93 -20.54 -1.92
CA ALA A 35 2.00 -20.81 -2.86
C ALA A 35 2.61 -19.44 -3.15
N ASN A 36 3.93 -19.32 -3.03
CA ASN A 36 4.65 -18.16 -3.54
C ASN A 36 4.41 -18.14 -5.06
N THR A 37 3.25 -17.63 -5.46
CA THR A 37 3.03 -17.04 -6.76
C THR A 37 4.02 -15.89 -6.87
N ASP A 38 4.40 -15.56 -8.09
CA ASP A 38 5.22 -14.42 -8.48
C ASP A 38 4.48 -13.10 -8.13
N ALA A 39 4.19 -12.94 -6.83
CA ALA A 39 3.38 -11.89 -6.26
C ALA A 39 4.26 -10.65 -6.26
N GLU A 40 3.87 -9.72 -7.14
CA GLU A 40 4.47 -8.41 -7.18
C GLU A 40 4.50 -7.82 -5.76
N PRO A 41 5.60 -7.17 -5.35
CA PRO A 41 5.74 -6.70 -3.98
C PRO A 41 4.54 -5.83 -3.59
N ASP A 42 4.17 -5.85 -2.30
CA ASP A 42 3.09 -5.00 -1.83
C ASP A 42 3.37 -3.52 -2.17
N TYR A 43 2.30 -2.76 -2.32
CA TYR A 43 2.36 -1.35 -2.70
C TYR A 43 3.44 -0.58 -1.94
N TRP A 44 3.49 -0.74 -0.62
CA TRP A 44 4.42 -0.03 0.23
C TRP A 44 5.87 -0.41 -0.06
N THR A 45 6.13 -1.68 -0.31
CA THR A 45 7.44 -2.18 -0.72
C THR A 45 7.87 -1.54 -2.04
N ASN A 46 6.99 -1.46 -3.04
CA ASN A 46 7.31 -0.79 -4.30
C ASN A 46 7.53 0.72 -4.10
N LEU A 47 6.65 1.41 -3.37
CA LEU A 47 6.78 2.85 -3.08
C LEU A 47 8.13 3.17 -2.42
N TYR A 48 8.59 2.31 -1.51
CA TYR A 48 9.82 2.52 -0.76
C TYR A 48 11.07 1.98 -1.45
N ASN A 49 10.96 1.25 -2.56
CA ASN A 49 12.13 0.70 -3.25
C ASN A 49 12.26 1.17 -4.70
N ALA A 50 11.21 1.79 -5.25
CA ALA A 50 11.20 2.34 -6.60
C ALA A 50 11.48 3.85 -6.60
N THR A 51 11.73 4.36 -7.79
CA THR A 51 11.78 5.77 -8.10
C THR A 51 10.51 6.14 -8.84
N ILE A 52 9.84 7.22 -8.45
CA ILE A 52 8.80 7.81 -9.30
C ILE A 52 9.44 9.01 -10.01
N ARG A 53 9.68 8.86 -11.31
CA ARG A 53 10.24 9.91 -12.16
C ARG A 53 9.10 10.72 -12.74
N TYR A 54 9.13 12.02 -12.52
CA TYR A 54 8.20 12.99 -13.10
C TYR A 54 8.92 13.79 -14.17
N THR A 55 8.32 13.88 -15.35
CA THR A 55 8.61 14.91 -16.34
C THR A 55 7.62 16.05 -16.10
N VAL A 56 8.06 17.12 -15.44
CA VAL A 56 7.26 18.30 -15.15
C VAL A 56 7.20 19.16 -16.41
N MET A 57 5.99 19.41 -16.92
CA MET A 57 5.76 20.11 -18.18
C MET A 57 5.52 21.60 -17.91
N GLN A 58 6.58 22.40 -17.88
CA GLN A 58 6.47 23.85 -18.01
C GLN A 58 6.50 24.24 -19.49
N GLU A 59 5.85 25.35 -19.86
CA GLU A 59 5.66 25.76 -21.26
C GLU A 59 6.97 25.90 -22.03
N GLU A 60 8.04 26.37 -21.36
CA GLU A 60 9.33 26.67 -22.00
C GLU A 60 10.45 25.69 -21.63
N ASP A 61 10.41 25.07 -20.44
CA ASP A 61 11.50 24.24 -19.92
C ASP A 61 10.98 23.04 -19.11
N PRO A 62 10.62 21.93 -19.78
CA PRO A 62 10.26 20.71 -19.09
C PRO A 62 11.49 20.10 -18.42
N PHE A 63 11.32 19.61 -17.19
CA PHE A 63 12.43 19.04 -16.43
C PHE A 63 12.03 17.73 -15.75
N GLU A 64 13.04 16.92 -15.43
CA GLU A 64 12.83 15.67 -14.70
C GLU A 64 13.09 15.85 -13.21
N VAL A 65 12.24 15.23 -12.39
CA VAL A 65 12.47 15.08 -10.95
C VAL A 65 12.14 13.65 -10.54
N ASP A 66 13.10 12.99 -9.91
CA ASP A 66 12.94 11.67 -9.31
C ASP A 66 12.56 11.85 -7.85
N LEU A 67 11.39 11.34 -7.45
CA LEU A 67 10.93 11.38 -6.07
C LEU A 67 11.13 10.04 -5.39
N TYR A 68 11.66 10.10 -4.17
CA TYR A 68 11.95 8.95 -3.32
C TYR A 68 11.14 9.04 -2.03
N PHE A 69 10.11 8.21 -1.90
CA PHE A 69 9.20 8.21 -0.76
C PHE A 69 9.81 7.42 0.40
N GLY A 70 10.01 8.07 1.55
CA GLY A 70 10.58 7.45 2.76
C GLY A 70 9.50 6.93 3.70
N ARG A 71 9.77 5.85 4.43
CA ARG A 71 8.82 5.24 5.40
C ARG A 71 8.38 6.19 6.53
N ASN A 72 9.18 7.20 6.81
CA ASN A 72 8.95 8.22 7.84
C ASN A 72 8.10 9.41 7.36
N GLY A 73 7.52 9.34 6.16
CA GLY A 73 6.76 10.46 5.59
C GLY A 73 7.63 11.53 4.94
N ILE A 74 8.96 11.39 4.94
CA ILE A 74 9.87 12.28 4.22
C ILE A 74 9.89 11.88 2.75
N LEU A 75 9.96 12.87 1.87
CA LEU A 75 10.13 12.70 0.44
C LEU A 75 11.40 13.44 0.02
N THR A 76 12.34 12.74 -0.60
CA THR A 76 13.58 13.32 -1.14
C THR A 76 13.59 13.25 -2.66
N SER A 77 14.48 13.99 -3.30
CA SER A 77 14.63 13.96 -4.75
C SER A 77 16.07 13.95 -5.21
N ASN A 78 16.30 13.72 -6.50
CA ASN A 78 17.61 13.88 -7.16
C ASN A 78 17.95 15.35 -7.48
N THR A 79 17.04 16.28 -7.17
CA THR A 79 17.21 17.71 -7.38
C THR A 79 17.11 18.44 -6.02
N GLU A 80 17.04 19.75 -6.06
CA GLU A 80 16.83 20.64 -4.92
C GLU A 80 15.45 20.50 -4.25
N TYR A 81 14.51 19.74 -4.82
CA TYR A 81 13.21 19.52 -4.19
C TYR A 81 13.33 18.64 -2.94
N GLN A 82 12.62 19.06 -1.89
CA GLN A 82 12.38 18.27 -0.69
C GLN A 82 10.89 18.26 -0.37
N GLY A 83 10.42 17.25 0.35
CA GLY A 83 9.00 17.11 0.56
C GLY A 83 8.59 16.20 1.69
N LYS A 84 7.27 16.00 1.75
CA LYS A 84 6.63 15.06 2.66
C LYS A 84 5.45 14.41 1.97
N TRP A 85 5.11 13.21 2.42
CA TRP A 85 3.90 12.50 2.02
C TRP A 85 3.14 11.99 3.23
N TRP A 86 1.83 11.82 3.06
CA TRP A 86 0.95 11.32 4.11
C TRP A 86 -0.32 10.71 3.50
N VAL A 87 -1.01 9.88 4.30
CA VAL A 87 -2.36 9.40 3.98
C VAL A 87 -3.36 10.17 4.83
N LYS A 88 -4.46 10.63 4.22
CA LYS A 88 -5.57 11.26 4.95
C LYS A 88 -6.91 10.68 4.52
N GLY A 89 -7.94 10.87 5.34
CA GLY A 89 -9.29 10.35 5.07
C GLY A 89 -9.63 9.10 5.89
N LYS A 90 -10.86 8.63 5.75
CA LYS A 90 -11.36 7.44 6.45
C LYS A 90 -11.09 6.19 5.61
N GLU A 91 -11.10 5.03 6.25
CA GLU A 91 -11.04 3.74 5.56
C GLU A 91 -12.04 3.67 4.39
N GLY A 92 -11.57 3.21 3.23
CA GLY A 92 -12.36 3.15 1.99
C GLY A 92 -12.47 4.48 1.21
N SER A 93 -11.91 5.57 1.74
CA SER A 93 -11.88 6.90 1.12
C SER A 93 -10.53 7.60 1.34
N GLN A 94 -9.48 6.82 1.61
CA GLN A 94 -8.15 7.35 1.85
C GLN A 94 -7.59 8.01 0.60
N LEU A 95 -6.91 9.12 0.81
CA LEU A 95 -6.12 9.81 -0.19
C LEU A 95 -4.65 9.67 0.16
N PHE A 96 -3.84 9.35 -0.84
CA PHE A 96 -2.40 9.53 -0.80
C PHE A 96 -2.10 10.97 -1.19
N CYS A 97 -1.36 11.70 -0.35
CA CYS A 97 -1.00 13.08 -0.58
C CYS A 97 0.50 13.27 -0.46
N TYR A 98 1.06 14.14 -1.29
CA TYR A 98 2.43 14.59 -1.14
C TYR A 98 2.59 16.04 -1.57
N GLN A 99 3.68 16.64 -1.10
CA GLN A 99 4.12 17.95 -1.52
C GLN A 99 5.64 17.97 -1.64
N ILE A 100 6.15 18.75 -2.59
CA ILE A 100 7.55 19.08 -2.75
C ILE A 100 7.73 20.59 -2.85
N THR A 101 8.83 21.09 -2.28
CA THR A 101 9.21 22.50 -2.23
C THR A 101 10.66 22.66 -2.68
N SER A 102 10.96 23.75 -3.37
CA SER A 102 12.31 24.14 -3.76
C SER A 102 12.51 25.63 -3.51
N ASP A 103 13.66 25.99 -2.95
CA ASP A 103 14.09 27.39 -2.79
C ASP A 103 14.91 27.89 -4.01
N LEU A 104 15.22 27.00 -4.97
CA LEU A 104 16.15 27.28 -6.08
C LEU A 104 15.52 27.10 -7.47
N ARG A 105 14.30 26.57 -7.57
CA ARG A 105 13.62 26.29 -8.84
C ARG A 105 12.15 26.68 -8.80
N GLU A 106 11.67 27.17 -9.94
CA GLU A 106 10.25 27.27 -10.23
C GLU A 106 9.72 26.03 -10.97
N PRO A 107 8.55 25.47 -10.57
CA PRO A 107 7.66 25.98 -9.53
C PRO A 107 8.18 25.69 -8.11
N ALA A 108 8.23 26.71 -7.24
CA ALA A 108 8.78 26.55 -5.89
C ALA A 108 7.98 25.58 -5.00
N PHE A 109 6.73 25.29 -5.36
CA PHE A 109 5.85 24.37 -4.62
C PHE A 109 5.02 23.53 -5.60
N LEU A 110 5.01 22.23 -5.40
CA LEU A 110 4.15 21.29 -6.12
C LEU A 110 3.47 20.33 -5.14
N SER A 111 2.18 20.04 -5.33
CA SER A 111 1.44 19.10 -4.48
C SER A 111 0.40 18.31 -5.26
N GLU A 112 0.02 17.17 -4.70
CA GLU A 112 -1.06 16.35 -5.24
C GLU A 112 -1.69 15.50 -4.13
N CYS A 113 -2.99 15.26 -4.24
CA CYS A 113 -3.71 14.24 -3.48
C CYS A 113 -4.58 13.40 -4.42
N PHE A 114 -4.46 12.08 -4.36
CA PHE A 114 -5.27 11.17 -5.17
C PHE A 114 -5.73 9.95 -4.37
N PRO A 115 -6.78 9.22 -4.82
CA PRO A 115 -7.27 8.05 -4.11
C PRO A 115 -6.17 7.03 -3.87
N LEU A 116 -5.95 6.63 -2.61
CA LEU A 116 -4.91 5.69 -2.21
C LEU A 116 -5.03 4.35 -2.95
N ILE A 117 -6.24 3.97 -3.34
CA ILE A 117 -6.51 2.74 -4.11
C ILE A 117 -5.79 2.71 -5.46
N LEU A 118 -5.49 3.87 -6.06
CA LEU A 118 -4.73 3.95 -7.32
C LEU A 118 -3.28 3.50 -7.13
N MET A 119 -2.82 3.44 -5.88
CA MET A 119 -1.50 2.94 -5.54
C MET A 119 -1.42 1.42 -5.35
N ASN A 120 -2.50 0.68 -5.54
CA ASN A 120 -2.50 -0.76 -5.21
C ASN A 120 -1.52 -1.61 -6.02
N ASN A 121 -1.00 -1.16 -7.17
CA ASN A 121 0.11 -1.82 -7.86
C ASN A 121 0.79 -0.92 -8.92
N PRO A 122 1.65 0.05 -8.54
CA PRO A 122 2.50 0.71 -9.51
C PRO A 122 3.61 -0.27 -9.93
N ARG A 123 3.36 -1.00 -11.01
CA ARG A 123 4.35 -1.86 -11.64
C ARG A 123 5.53 -1.02 -12.11
N ILE A 124 6.73 -1.57 -12.12
CA ILE A 124 7.85 -0.93 -12.83
C ILE A 124 7.42 -0.70 -14.30
N GLY A 125 7.60 0.53 -14.78
CA GLY A 125 7.16 0.98 -16.09
C GLY A 125 5.72 1.49 -16.16
N ALA A 126 4.94 1.41 -15.07
CA ALA A 126 3.64 2.06 -15.00
C ALA A 126 3.81 3.57 -15.19
N ARG A 127 2.99 4.14 -16.08
CA ARG A 127 3.07 5.53 -16.52
C ARG A 127 1.72 6.21 -16.47
N TRP A 128 1.66 7.46 -16.04
CA TRP A 128 0.43 8.25 -16.04
C TRP A 128 0.70 9.72 -16.34
N LEU A 129 -0.27 10.35 -17.01
CA LEU A 129 -0.32 11.80 -17.23
C LEU A 129 -1.31 12.40 -16.24
N ALA A 130 -0.91 13.45 -15.53
CA ALA A 130 -1.75 14.12 -14.55
C ALA A 130 -1.31 15.58 -14.35
N GLN A 131 -1.88 16.24 -13.35
CA GLN A 131 -1.67 17.64 -13.06
C GLN A 131 -1.47 17.82 -11.56
N PHE A 132 -0.46 18.60 -11.16
CA PHE A 132 -0.32 19.05 -9.78
C PHE A 132 -1.45 20.02 -9.41
N ASP A 133 -1.70 20.22 -8.11
CA ASP A 133 -2.73 21.16 -7.62
C ASP A 133 -2.47 22.61 -8.10
N GLN A 134 -1.22 22.92 -8.48
CA GLN A 134 -0.79 24.22 -9.01
C GLN A 134 -1.11 24.40 -10.50
N GLY A 135 -1.75 23.42 -11.15
CA GLY A 135 -2.09 23.47 -12.56
C GLY A 135 -0.96 23.05 -13.51
N VAL A 136 0.19 22.63 -12.97
CA VAL A 136 1.34 22.18 -13.77
C VAL A 136 1.15 20.73 -14.18
N MET A 137 1.19 20.47 -15.48
CA MET A 137 1.05 19.11 -16.02
C MET A 137 2.34 18.31 -15.77
N TYR A 138 2.20 17.01 -15.59
CA TYR A 138 3.33 16.12 -15.51
C TYR A 138 3.03 14.75 -16.13
N ASP A 139 4.07 14.08 -16.58
CA ASP A 139 4.06 12.66 -16.91
C ASP A 139 4.94 11.92 -15.89
N ALA A 140 4.41 10.91 -15.23
CA ALA A 140 5.14 10.14 -14.23
C ALA A 140 5.31 8.69 -14.66
N ILE A 141 6.47 8.12 -14.35
CA ILE A 141 6.80 6.71 -14.57
C ILE A 141 7.46 6.09 -13.33
N VAL A 142 7.10 4.85 -13.03
CA VAL A 142 7.74 4.07 -11.96
C VAL A 142 8.98 3.38 -12.52
N VAL A 143 10.14 3.66 -11.93
CA VAL A 143 11.44 3.12 -12.33
C VAL A 143 11.99 2.21 -11.24
N ALA A 144 12.64 1.11 -11.62
CA ALA A 144 13.22 0.17 -10.67
C ALA A 144 14.41 0.78 -9.91
N GLY A 145 14.48 0.47 -8.61
CA GLY A 145 15.53 0.95 -7.72
C GLY A 145 15.30 2.39 -7.25
N ARG A 146 16.01 2.77 -6.19
CA ARG A 146 16.17 4.18 -5.78
C ARG A 146 17.45 4.72 -6.42
N GLY A 147 17.47 6.00 -6.77
CA GLY A 147 18.73 6.69 -7.04
C GLY A 147 19.67 6.44 -5.86
N SER A 148 20.94 6.18 -6.16
CA SER A 148 21.95 5.80 -5.15
C SER A 148 21.90 6.73 -3.95
N GLU A 149 21.65 6.16 -2.76
CA GLU A 149 22.16 6.75 -1.51
C GLU A 149 23.69 6.69 -1.49
#